data_AF-A0A963Q0S3-F1
#
_entry.id   AF-A0A963Q0S3-F1
#
_cell.length_a   1.000
_cell.length_b   1.000
_cell.length_c   1.000
_cell.angle_alpha   90.00
_cell.angle_beta   90.00
_cell.angle_gamma   90.00
#
_symmetry.space_group_name_H-M   'P 1'
#
loop_
_entity.id
_entity.type
_entity.pdbx_description
1 polymer ?
#
loop_
_entity_poly.entity_id
_entity_poly.type
_entity_poly.pdbx_seq_one_letter_code
_entity_poly.pdbx_strand_id
1 'polypeptide(L)'
;MADSSTHSEVVIHGLTREGRTFRPSDWAERLAGVMAQFRPGGSLARPGGHLRYSPWCIPTTMGGVKCVVVNTALRAHEPMAWDFVMNFAKDNDLQVTEACLLPEARPGAPAGETAAQPPAAGDTPTS
;
A
#
# COMPACT_ATOMS: atom_id res chain seq x y z
N MET A 1 -23.44 -4.72 -6.67
CA MET A 1 -22.17 -5.01 -7.37
C MET A 1 -21.08 -4.33 -6.56
N ALA A 2 -20.38 -5.08 -5.71
CA ALA A 2 -19.24 -4.54 -4.98
C ALA A 2 -18.12 -4.39 -6.02
N ASP A 3 -17.78 -3.16 -6.39
CA ASP A 3 -16.50 -2.90 -7.02
C ASP A 3 -15.46 -3.17 -5.93
N SER A 4 -15.09 -4.44 -5.85
CA SER A 4 -13.96 -4.95 -5.10
C SER A 4 -12.74 -4.41 -5.81
N SER A 5 -12.52 -3.09 -5.69
CA SER A 5 -11.31 -2.43 -6.15
C SER A 5 -10.23 -2.86 -5.17
N THR A 6 -9.77 -4.11 -5.30
CA THR A 6 -8.51 -4.60 -4.80
C THR A 6 -7.44 -3.75 -5.49
N HIS A 7 -7.26 -2.53 -4.99
CA HIS A 7 -6.22 -1.63 -5.45
C HIS A 7 -4.92 -2.30 -5.05
N SER A 8 -4.30 -2.99 -5.99
CA SER A 8 -2.95 -3.49 -5.83
C SER A 8 -2.06 -2.26 -5.71
N GLU A 9 -1.42 -2.09 -4.56
CA GLU A 9 -0.44 -1.04 -4.33
C GLU A 9 0.94 -1.68 -4.32
N VAL A 10 1.94 -0.91 -4.69
CA VAL A 10 3.34 -1.32 -4.67
C VAL A 10 4.09 -0.41 -3.71
N VAL A 11 4.80 -1.01 -2.77
CA VAL A 11 5.60 -0.30 -1.78
C VAL A 11 7.07 -0.46 -2.12
N ILE A 12 7.73 0.65 -2.41
CA ILE A 12 9.18 0.70 -2.55
C ILE A 12 9.74 1.03 -1.17
N HIS A 13 10.46 0.07 -0.60
CA HIS A 13 11.11 0.24 0.69
C HIS A 13 12.45 0.95 0.48
N GLY A 14 12.77 1.89 1.37
CA GLY A 14 14.11 2.49 1.46
C GLY A 14 15.13 1.53 2.08
N LEU A 15 15.03 0.24 1.75
CA LEU A 15 15.99 -0.80 2.08
C LEU A 15 16.45 -1.41 0.76
N THR A 16 17.75 -1.55 0.59
CA THR A 16 18.28 -2.31 -0.53
C THR A 16 18.03 -3.79 -0.32
N ARG A 17 18.19 -4.60 -1.37
CA ARG A 17 18.14 -6.07 -1.31
C ARG A 17 19.14 -6.67 -0.31
N GLU A 18 20.19 -5.92 0.03
CA GLU A 18 21.19 -6.29 1.05
C GLU A 18 20.80 -5.89 2.48
N GLY A 19 19.60 -5.31 2.67
CA GLY A 19 19.11 -4.86 3.98
C GLY A 19 19.70 -3.53 4.45
N ARG A 20 20.36 -2.77 3.58
CA ARG A 20 20.93 -1.45 3.92
C ARG A 20 19.89 -0.35 3.73
N THR A 21 19.83 0.60 4.65
CA THR A 21 18.94 1.76 4.50
C THR A 21 19.42 2.65 3.36
N PHE A 22 18.53 2.89 2.40
CA PHE A 22 18.77 3.78 1.27
C PHE A 22 18.86 5.23 1.75
N ARG A 23 19.92 5.92 1.32
CA ARG A 23 20.18 7.33 1.61
C ARG A 23 20.28 8.06 0.26
N PRO A 24 19.81 9.31 0.18
CA PRO A 24 19.47 10.19 1.29
C PRO A 24 18.04 9.97 1.85
N SER A 25 17.79 10.34 3.10
CA SER A 25 16.51 10.10 3.80
C SER A 25 15.31 10.81 3.18
N ASP A 26 15.55 11.80 2.33
CA ASP A 26 14.54 12.60 1.61
C ASP A 26 14.21 12.02 0.23
N TRP A 27 14.77 10.87 -0.16
CA TRP A 27 14.54 10.26 -1.46
C TRP A 27 13.05 10.03 -1.77
N ALA A 28 12.28 9.60 -0.77
CA ALA A 28 10.85 9.34 -0.91
C ALA A 28 10.08 10.62 -1.24
N GLU A 29 10.44 11.72 -0.59
CA GLU A 29 9.84 13.04 -0.79
C GLU A 29 10.23 13.62 -2.17
N ARG A 30 11.48 13.39 -2.60
CA ARG A 30 11.96 13.75 -3.94
C ARG A 30 11.22 12.98 -5.02
N LEU A 31 11.08 11.67 -4.87
CA LEU A 31 10.36 10.83 -5.83
C LEU A 31 8.89 11.26 -5.90
N ALA A 32 8.22 11.43 -4.76
CA ALA A 32 6.84 11.90 -4.71
C ALA A 32 6.67 13.31 -5.31
N GLY A 33 7.66 14.19 -5.15
CA GLY A 33 7.70 15.51 -5.76
C GLY A 33 7.80 15.46 -7.29
N VAL A 34 8.68 14.62 -7.84
CA VAL A 34 8.75 14.36 -9.30
C VAL A 34 7.42 13.80 -9.79
N MET A 35 6.79 12.93 -9.02
CA MET A 35 5.50 12.33 -9.38
C MET A 35 4.32 13.30 -9.25
N ALA A 36 4.46 14.39 -8.51
CA ALA A 36 3.39 15.37 -8.32
C ALA A 36 3.03 16.13 -9.61
N GLN A 37 3.89 16.12 -10.64
CA GLN A 37 3.60 16.71 -11.95
C GLN A 37 2.72 15.83 -12.84
N PHE A 38 2.71 14.51 -12.60
CA PHE A 38 1.94 13.53 -13.38
C PHE A 38 0.55 13.36 -12.77
N ARG A 39 -0.32 14.36 -12.99
CA ARG A 39 -1.73 14.36 -12.54
C ARG A 39 -2.66 14.40 -13.74
N PRO A 40 -3.82 13.71 -13.68
CA PRO A 40 -4.77 13.75 -14.78
C PRO A 40 -5.38 15.16 -14.81
N GLY A 41 -5.17 15.90 -15.91
CA GLY A 41 -5.74 17.23 -16.11
C GLY A 41 -4.76 18.41 -16.22
N GLY A 42 -3.44 18.18 -16.28
CA GLY A 42 -2.48 19.17 -16.77
C GLY A 42 -2.38 20.51 -16.01
N SER A 43 -2.97 20.62 -14.83
CA SER A 43 -2.87 21.86 -14.05
C SER A 43 -1.50 21.92 -13.38
N LEU A 44 -0.60 22.70 -14.01
CA LEU A 44 0.56 23.30 -13.36
C LEU A 44 0.17 23.68 -11.92
N ALA A 45 0.89 23.12 -10.96
CA ALA A 45 0.74 23.47 -9.57
C ALA A 45 0.82 25.00 -9.46
N ARG A 46 -0.29 25.62 -9.06
CA ARG A 46 -0.37 27.06 -8.81
C ARG A 46 0.77 27.42 -7.84
N PRO A 47 1.62 28.42 -8.13
CA PRO A 47 2.69 28.82 -7.21
C PRO A 47 2.03 29.24 -5.88
N GLY A 48 2.29 28.51 -4.80
CA GLY A 48 1.74 28.78 -3.46
C GLY A 48 0.73 27.76 -2.92
N GLY A 49 0.37 26.71 -3.67
CA GLY A 49 -0.38 25.58 -3.12
C GLY A 49 0.57 24.61 -2.40
N HIS A 50 0.36 24.39 -1.11
CA HIS A 50 0.94 23.31 -0.29
C HIS A 50 1.36 22.11 -1.14
N LEU A 51 2.57 21.56 -0.95
CA LEU A 51 3.11 20.39 -1.66
C LEU A 51 2.08 19.23 -1.67
N ARG A 52 1.19 19.21 -2.66
CA ARG A 52 0.14 18.22 -2.79
C ARG A 52 0.74 17.09 -3.62
N TYR A 53 1.26 16.07 -2.96
CA TYR A 53 1.69 14.83 -3.62
C TYR A 53 0.58 14.27 -4.50
N SER A 54 0.96 13.51 -5.54
CA SER A 54 -0.01 12.80 -6.37
C SER A 54 -0.72 11.73 -5.53
N PRO A 55 -2.05 11.52 -5.67
CA PRO A 55 -2.75 10.46 -4.94
C PRO A 55 -2.20 9.05 -5.26
N TRP A 56 -1.45 8.92 -6.36
CA TRP A 56 -0.85 7.66 -6.77
C TRP A 56 0.55 7.40 -6.22
N CYS A 57 1.25 8.41 -5.70
CA CYS A 57 2.59 8.27 -5.13
C CYS A 57 2.67 9.01 -3.79
N ILE A 58 2.65 8.25 -2.70
CA ILE A 58 2.59 8.80 -1.34
C ILE A 58 3.88 8.42 -0.61
N PRO A 59 4.69 9.40 -0.17
CA PRO A 59 5.85 9.11 0.65
C PRO A 59 5.36 8.74 2.07
N THR A 60 5.85 7.62 2.59
CA THR A 60 5.49 7.12 3.92
C THR A 60 6.75 6.72 4.69
N THR A 61 6.60 6.46 5.98
CA THR A 61 7.69 5.94 6.82
C THR A 61 7.19 4.69 7.54
N MET A 62 7.80 3.55 7.26
CA MET A 62 7.46 2.26 7.89
C MET A 62 8.65 1.81 8.74
N GLY A 63 8.43 1.64 10.04
CA GLY A 63 9.48 1.16 10.96
C GLY A 63 10.73 2.04 11.01
N GLY A 64 10.58 3.37 10.83
CA GLY A 64 11.71 4.30 10.78
C GLY A 64 12.47 4.35 9.44
N VAL A 65 12.06 3.52 8.47
CA VAL A 65 12.59 3.53 7.10
C VAL A 65 11.62 4.28 6.19
N LYS A 66 12.17 5.14 5.33
CA LYS A 66 11.40 5.87 4.32
C LYS A 66 10.97 4.92 3.22
N CYS A 67 9.69 4.94 2.86
CA CYS A 67 9.11 4.11 1.80
C CYS A 67 8.21 4.97 0.89
N VAL A 68 7.89 4.47 -0.29
CA VAL A 68 6.94 5.12 -1.20
C VAL A 68 5.87 4.11 -1.59
N VAL A 69 4.60 4.47 -1.39
CA VAL A 69 3.45 3.70 -1.83
C VAL A 69 3.02 4.20 -3.20
N VAL A 70 2.90 3.28 -4.15
CA VAL A 70 2.60 3.54 -5.55
C VAL A 70 1.35 2.75 -5.93
N ASN A 71 0.30 3.43 -6.36
CA ASN A 71 -0.94 2.74 -6.75
C ASN A 71 -0.81 2.17 -8.18
N THR A 72 -1.21 0.92 -8.41
CA THR A 72 -1.12 0.31 -9.76
C THR A 72 -2.02 0.98 -10.80
N ALA A 73 -3.04 1.74 -10.38
CA ALA A 73 -3.83 2.58 -11.30
C ALA A 73 -2.96 3.60 -12.05
N LEU A 74 -1.81 4.00 -11.49
CA LEU A 74 -0.84 4.85 -12.16
C LEU A 74 -0.38 4.23 -13.49
N ARG A 75 -0.21 2.90 -13.55
CA ARG A 75 0.20 2.21 -14.78
C ARG A 75 -0.83 2.35 -15.90
N ALA A 76 -2.12 2.37 -15.55
CA ALA A 76 -3.21 2.50 -16.53
C ALA A 76 -3.35 3.93 -17.07
N HIS A 77 -3.02 4.93 -16.25
CA HIS A 77 -3.13 6.34 -16.63
C HIS A 77 -1.83 6.88 -17.24
N GLU A 78 -0.70 6.64 -16.58
CA GLU A 78 0.63 7.18 -16.89
C GLU A 78 1.68 6.05 -16.88
N PRO A 79 1.69 5.16 -17.89
CA PRO A 79 2.59 4.01 -17.92
C PRO A 79 4.08 4.40 -17.92
N MET A 80 4.43 5.56 -18.47
CA MET A 80 5.81 6.07 -18.45
C MET A 80 6.26 6.44 -17.03
N ALA A 81 5.38 7.03 -16.23
CA ALA A 81 5.68 7.42 -14.87
C ALA A 81 5.79 6.19 -13.96
N TRP A 82 4.94 5.17 -14.19
CA TRP A 82 5.08 3.87 -13.57
C TRP A 82 6.44 3.22 -13.87
N ASP A 83 6.83 3.18 -15.14
CA ASP A 83 8.11 2.58 -15.54
C ASP A 83 9.29 3.32 -14.92
N PHE A 84 9.27 4.66 -14.88
CA PHE A 84 10.27 5.47 -14.20
C PHE A 84 10.43 5.10 -12.72
N VAL A 85 9.33 4.95 -11.99
CA VAL A 85 9.34 4.59 -10.56
C VAL A 85 9.86 3.16 -10.35
N MET A 86 9.45 2.23 -11.20
CA MET A 86 9.93 0.84 -11.14
C MET A 86 11.41 0.72 -11.53
N ASN A 87 11.86 1.48 -12.52
CA ASN A 87 13.27 1.50 -12.92
C ASN A 87 14.13 2.16 -11.85
N PHE A 88 13.65 3.25 -11.23
CA PHE A 88 14.32 3.86 -10.08
C PHE A 88 14.55 2.86 -8.94
N ALA A 89 13.55 2.04 -8.61
CA ALA A 89 13.72 1.00 -7.59
C ALA A 89 14.76 -0.06 -8.00
N LYS A 90 14.77 -0.48 -9.27
CA LYS A 90 15.75 -1.45 -9.80
C LYS A 90 17.16 -0.89 -9.82
N ASP A 91 17.36 0.32 -10.32
CA ASP A 91 18.65 0.98 -10.46
C ASP A 91 19.33 1.22 -9.09
N ASN A 92 18.52 1.35 -8.04
CA ASN A 92 18.97 1.58 -6.67
C ASN A 92 18.91 0.32 -5.79
N ASP A 93 18.67 -0.86 -6.38
CA ASP A 93 18.55 -2.16 -5.69
C ASP A 93 17.54 -2.14 -4.52
N LEU A 94 16.48 -1.32 -4.62
CA LEU A 94 15.47 -1.18 -3.58
C LEU A 94 14.56 -2.41 -3.53
N GLN A 95 14.13 -2.76 -2.32
CA GLN A 95 13.11 -3.77 -2.13
C GLN A 95 11.74 -3.21 -2.53
N VAL A 96 11.03 -3.96 -3.37
CA VAL A 96 9.70 -3.61 -3.87
C VAL A 96 8.76 -4.73 -3.48
N THR A 97 7.68 -4.37 -2.79
CA THR A 97 6.69 -5.31 -2.27
C THR A 97 5.32 -4.94 -2.79
N GLU A 98 4.54 -5.92 -3.24
CA GLU A 98 3.13 -5.71 -3.56
C GLU A 98 2.33 -5.69 -2.25
N ALA A 99 1.73 -4.54 -1.92
CA ALA A 99 0.75 -4.41 -0.87
C ALA A 99 -0.63 -4.65 -1.46
N CYS A 100 -1.16 -5.86 -1.22
CA CYS A 100 -2.59 -6.08 -1.31
C CYS A 100 -3.19 -5.53 -0.02
N LEU A 101 -3.91 -4.42 -0.09
CA LEU A 101 -4.81 -4.03 1.00
C LEU A 101 -5.87 -5.14 1.11
N LEU A 102 -5.63 -6.09 2.01
CA LEU A 102 -6.71 -6.94 2.49
C LEU A 102 -7.77 -6.00 3.05
N PRO A 103 -9.03 -6.04 2.57
CA PRO A 103 -10.08 -5.23 3.15
C PRO A 103 -10.08 -5.51 4.65
N GLU A 104 -9.93 -4.45 5.44
CA GLU A 104 -9.80 -4.47 6.88
C GLU A 104 -10.70 -5.56 7.46
N ALA A 105 -10.10 -6.65 7.96
CA ALA A 105 -10.84 -7.67 8.66
C ALA A 105 -11.43 -6.96 9.88
N ARG A 106 -12.74 -6.70 9.83
CA ARG A 106 -13.51 -6.09 10.93
C ARG A 106 -12.96 -6.58 12.27
N PRO A 107 -12.50 -5.67 13.17
CA PRO A 107 -12.11 -6.08 14.51
C PRO A 107 -13.39 -6.49 15.26
N GLY A 108 -13.77 -7.77 15.16
CA GLY A 108 -15.06 -8.22 15.67
C GLY A 108 -15.32 -9.73 15.61
N ALA A 109 -14.31 -10.57 15.45
CA ALA A 109 -14.47 -12.02 15.59
C ALA A 109 -13.39 -12.57 16.54
N PRO A 110 -13.71 -12.92 17.79
CA PRO A 110 -12.79 -13.69 18.61
C PRO A 110 -12.72 -15.11 18.02
N ALA A 111 -11.51 -15.50 17.63
CA ALA A 111 -11.18 -16.84 17.24
C ALA A 111 -11.12 -17.74 18.49
N GLY A 112 -11.92 -18.82 18.47
CA GLY A 112 -11.58 -20.10 19.09
C GLY A 112 -12.03 -20.32 20.53
N GLU A 113 -13.07 -21.14 20.69
CA GLU A 113 -13.00 -22.22 21.67
C GLU A 113 -13.66 -23.49 21.09
N THR A 114 -12.76 -24.41 20.70
CA THR A 114 -12.80 -25.85 20.92
C THR A 114 -14.10 -26.63 20.74
N ALA A 115 -14.00 -27.57 19.79
CA ALA A 115 -14.83 -28.75 19.65
C ALA A 115 -14.96 -29.56 20.96
N ALA A 116 -16.19 -29.92 21.34
CA ALA A 116 -16.50 -31.20 21.96
C ALA A 116 -18.02 -31.44 21.88
N GLN A 117 -18.44 -32.23 20.90
CA GLN A 117 -19.70 -32.94 20.96
C GLN A 117 -19.41 -34.29 21.66
N PRO A 118 -20.25 -34.71 22.61
CA PRO A 118 -20.72 -36.08 22.53
C PRO A 118 -22.25 -36.20 22.69
N PRO A 119 -22.84 -37.37 22.37
CA PRO A 119 -24.23 -37.50 21.98
C PRO A 119 -25.16 -38.08 23.07
N ALA A 120 -26.46 -37.89 22.82
CA ALA A 120 -27.61 -38.72 23.19
C ALA A 120 -28.07 -38.86 24.66
N ALA A 121 -29.35 -38.55 24.91
CA ALA A 121 -30.41 -39.50 25.31
C ALA A 121 -31.40 -38.94 26.38
N GLY A 122 -32.71 -39.21 26.17
CA GLY A 122 -33.79 -39.25 27.18
C GLY A 122 -34.52 -37.92 27.40
N ASP A 123 -35.80 -37.72 27.07
CA ASP A 123 -37.01 -38.27 27.76
C ASP A 123 -36.98 -37.86 29.26
N THR A 124 -37.88 -37.09 29.91
CA THR A 124 -39.32 -36.78 29.75
C THR A 124 -39.72 -35.67 30.79
N PRO A 125 -40.99 -35.35 31.18
CA PRO A 125 -41.48 -33.98 31.39
C PRO A 125 -41.87 -33.61 32.84
N THR A 126 -42.43 -32.39 32.99
CA THR A 126 -43.45 -31.92 33.97
C THR A 126 -43.10 -31.90 35.47
N SER A 127 -43.26 -30.72 36.10
CA SER A 127 -44.26 -30.47 37.14
C SER A 127 -44.40 -28.98 37.43
#